data_AF-A0A166CAT2-F1
#
_entry.id   AF-A0A166CAT2-F1
#
_cell.length_a   1.000
_cell.length_b   1.000
_cell.length_c   1.000
_cell.angle_alpha   90.00
_cell.angle_beta   90.00
_cell.angle_gamma   90.00
#
_symmetry.space_group_name_H-M   'P 1'
#
loop_
_entity.id
_entity.type
_entity.pdbx_description
1 polymer ?
#
loop_
_entity_poly.entity_id
_entity_poly.type
_entity_poly.pdbx_seq_one_letter_code
_entity_poly.pdbx_strand_id
1 'polypeptide(L)'
;MKHSFRIAVILVTLGFLTIPAYLICDYLNLIPDEYSMVRNLVVLAGGKIETFRSQLPVPKGVPYTPIEQTSVFYNVAAGLSALFTVFVAIPAFLLLAYIASSAFAAVKATRRNYVLGQFTKAAELLESGNGALREAGVVILSEIAKSNPNEHFQDVLQLLAAHIRSTSSAQRSNLMAGKEHARARGELIASVQKVSELRKLLRKKDRSIQLDLTGAYFRGMKSSGGLIGKSSTHGPDLSYCLLTDSVFDDADLTNANFSQANVNRARIEEKWKALFSVEQWASVQVINEKGKVIRPPIT
;
A
#
# COMPACT_ATOMS: atom_id res chain seq x y z
N MET A 1 -23.37 -29.55 3.19
CA MET A 1 -22.12 -30.05 2.56
C MET A 1 -20.84 -29.76 3.34
N LYS A 2 -20.61 -28.57 3.93
CA LYS A 2 -19.36 -28.25 4.66
C LYS A 2 -19.14 -28.98 6.00
N HIS A 3 -20.19 -29.42 6.69
CA HIS A 3 -20.07 -30.13 7.97
C HIS A 3 -19.82 -31.64 7.80
N SER A 4 -20.45 -32.26 6.78
CA SER A 4 -20.27 -33.68 6.46
C SER A 4 -18.84 -34.02 6.04
N PHE A 5 -18.14 -33.10 5.37
CA PHE A 5 -16.74 -33.29 4.96
C PHE A 5 -15.76 -33.21 6.14
N ARG A 6 -16.01 -32.33 7.11
CA ARG A 6 -15.17 -32.20 8.32
C ARG A 6 -15.29 -33.44 9.23
N ILE A 7 -16.49 -33.99 9.37
CA ILE A 7 -16.73 -35.20 10.17
C ILE A 7 -16.10 -36.43 9.51
N ALA A 8 -16.20 -36.55 8.18
CA ALA A 8 -15.57 -37.64 7.43
C ALA A 8 -14.03 -37.61 7.53
N VAL A 9 -13.41 -36.43 7.44
CA VAL A 9 -11.95 -36.30 7.57
C VAL A 9 -11.50 -36.64 9.00
N ILE A 10 -12.25 -36.23 10.03
CA ILE A 10 -11.93 -36.56 11.43
C ILE A 10 -12.10 -38.07 11.72
N LEU A 11 -13.15 -38.71 11.21
CA LEU A 11 -13.37 -40.16 11.38
C LEU A 11 -12.32 -41.00 10.62
N VAL A 12 -11.89 -40.56 9.44
CA VAL A 12 -10.84 -41.23 8.67
C VAL A 12 -9.46 -41.06 9.32
N THR A 13 -9.15 -39.88 9.87
CA THR A 13 -7.88 -39.69 10.59
C THR A 13 -7.84 -40.40 11.94
N LEU A 14 -8.94 -40.43 12.70
CA LEU A 14 -9.04 -41.22 13.94
C LEU A 14 -9.01 -42.73 13.66
N GLY A 15 -9.68 -43.21 12.61
CA GLY A 15 -9.67 -44.63 12.25
C GLY A 15 -8.32 -45.14 11.76
N PHE A 16 -7.52 -44.31 11.10
CA PHE A 16 -6.22 -44.74 10.53
C PHE A 16 -5.01 -44.47 11.40
N LEU A 17 -5.09 -43.58 12.40
CA LEU A 17 -4.02 -43.43 13.41
C LEU A 17 -4.11 -44.49 14.51
N THR A 18 -5.33 -44.94 14.82
CA THR A 18 -5.58 -45.90 15.92
C THR A 18 -5.15 -47.31 15.55
N ILE A 19 -5.26 -47.74 14.29
CA ILE A 19 -4.91 -49.11 13.87
C ILE A 19 -3.38 -49.38 13.97
N PRO A 20 -2.48 -48.51 13.49
CA PRO A 20 -1.04 -48.72 13.64
C PRO A 20 -0.57 -48.59 15.10
N ALA A 21 -1.10 -47.63 15.85
CA ALA A 21 -0.79 -47.47 17.27
C ALA A 21 -1.26 -48.68 18.10
N TYR A 22 -2.43 -49.23 17.77
CA TYR A 22 -2.97 -50.43 18.40
C TYR A 22 -2.13 -51.67 18.09
N LEU A 23 -1.75 -51.89 16.83
CA LEU A 23 -0.88 -53.01 16.43
C LEU A 23 0.49 -52.96 17.11
N ILE A 24 1.03 -51.76 17.33
CA ILE A 24 2.29 -51.56 18.06
C ILE A 24 2.11 -51.83 19.57
N CYS A 25 1.02 -51.35 20.17
CA CYS A 25 0.73 -51.57 21.59
C CYS A 25 0.36 -53.03 21.92
N ASP A 26 -0.31 -53.73 21.02
CA ASP A 26 -0.64 -55.17 21.13
C ASP A 26 0.63 -56.04 21.02
N TYR A 27 1.53 -55.70 20.08
CA TYR A 27 2.84 -56.36 19.94
C TYR A 27 3.76 -56.16 21.15
N LEU A 28 3.64 -55.02 21.84
CA LEU A 28 4.39 -54.70 23.05
C LEU A 28 3.70 -55.13 24.35
N ASN A 29 2.53 -55.79 24.26
CA ASN A 29 1.74 -56.30 25.39
C ASN A 29 1.35 -55.21 26.42
N LEU A 30 1.13 -53.98 25.94
CA LEU A 30 0.88 -52.78 26.77
C LEU A 30 -0.63 -52.49 26.97
N ILE A 31 -1.53 -53.36 26.50
CA ILE A 31 -2.98 -53.12 26.52
C ILE A 31 -3.64 -53.98 27.62
N PRO A 32 -4.30 -53.40 28.63
CA PRO A 32 -5.05 -54.14 29.64
C PRO A 32 -6.28 -54.85 29.05
N ASP A 33 -6.63 -56.04 29.59
CA ASP A 33 -7.69 -56.94 29.11
C ASP A 33 -9.11 -56.33 28.99
N GLU A 34 -9.34 -55.15 29.58
CA GLU A 34 -10.65 -54.48 29.60
C GLU A 34 -11.07 -53.82 28.26
N TYR A 35 -10.21 -53.81 27.24
CA TYR A 35 -10.47 -53.21 25.92
C TYR A 35 -10.82 -54.22 24.81
N SER A 36 -11.51 -55.31 25.14
CA SER A 36 -11.88 -56.43 24.24
C SER A 36 -12.71 -56.03 23.00
N MET A 37 -13.42 -54.90 23.06
CA MET A 37 -14.24 -54.40 21.94
C MET A 37 -13.41 -53.92 20.75
N VAL A 38 -12.22 -53.34 21.01
CA VAL A 38 -11.30 -52.86 19.96
C VAL A 38 -10.58 -54.03 19.28
N ARG A 39 -10.26 -55.08 20.05
CA ARG A 39 -9.68 -56.33 19.53
C ARG A 39 -10.59 -56.98 18.48
N ASN A 40 -11.89 -57.02 18.72
CA ASN A 40 -12.87 -57.61 17.78
C ASN A 40 -13.01 -56.80 16.48
N LEU A 41 -12.92 -55.46 16.55
CA LEU A 41 -12.98 -54.60 15.35
C LEU A 41 -11.72 -54.74 14.49
N VAL A 42 -10.55 -54.88 15.13
CA VAL A 42 -9.26 -55.10 14.45
C VAL A 42 -9.16 -56.51 13.88
N VAL A 43 -9.70 -57.54 14.55
CA VAL A 43 -9.80 -58.90 14.00
C VAL A 43 -10.72 -58.93 12.77
N LEU A 44 -11.79 -58.13 12.75
CA LEU A 44 -12.64 -58.00 11.55
C LEU A 44 -11.91 -57.36 10.36
N ALA A 45 -10.99 -56.42 10.62
CA ALA A 45 -10.11 -55.83 9.60
C ALA A 45 -8.96 -56.77 9.21
N GLY A 46 -8.40 -57.52 10.16
CA GLY A 46 -7.33 -58.51 9.97
C GLY A 46 -7.77 -59.77 9.23
N GLY A 47 -9.03 -60.19 9.40
CA GLY A 47 -9.61 -61.32 8.66
C GLY A 47 -9.63 -61.11 7.14
N LYS A 48 -9.71 -59.85 6.68
CA LYS A 48 -9.55 -59.50 5.24
C LYS A 48 -8.10 -59.52 4.77
N ILE A 49 -7.13 -59.35 5.68
CA ILE A 49 -5.70 -59.38 5.36
C ILE A 49 -5.23 -60.82 5.14
N GLU A 50 -5.76 -61.80 5.89
CA GLU A 50 -5.49 -63.22 5.62
C GLU A 50 -6.03 -63.70 4.26
N THR A 51 -7.14 -63.13 3.80
CA THR A 51 -7.68 -63.42 2.45
C THR A 51 -6.76 -62.90 1.34
N PHE A 52 -5.99 -61.84 1.60
CA PHE A 52 -4.96 -61.32 0.69
C PHE A 52 -3.65 -62.13 0.76
N ARG A 53 -3.34 -62.72 1.93
CA ARG A 53 -2.14 -63.55 2.15
C ARG A 53 -2.13 -64.81 1.26
N SER A 54 -3.28 -65.36 0.94
CA SER A 54 -3.41 -66.56 0.09
C SER A 54 -3.35 -66.28 -1.41
N GLN A 55 -3.37 -65.01 -1.84
CA GLN A 55 -3.37 -64.62 -3.25
C GLN A 55 -2.03 -64.06 -3.75
N LEU A 56 -1.05 -63.86 -2.86
CA LEU A 56 0.29 -63.41 -3.26
C LEU A 56 1.12 -64.60 -3.78
N PRO A 57 1.71 -64.51 -4.99
CA PRO A 57 2.55 -65.58 -5.53
C PRO A 57 3.84 -65.68 -4.71
N VAL A 58 3.96 -66.73 -3.89
CA VAL A 58 5.20 -67.05 -3.18
C VAL A 58 6.12 -67.79 -4.16
N PRO A 59 7.34 -67.30 -4.45
CA PRO A 59 8.29 -68.02 -5.29
C PRO A 59 8.67 -69.34 -4.61
N LYS A 60 8.44 -70.46 -5.27
CA LYS A 60 8.80 -71.79 -4.75
C LYS A 60 10.32 -71.99 -4.91
N GLY A 61 11.06 -72.11 -3.79
CA GLY A 61 12.41 -72.70 -3.82
C GLY A 61 13.52 -72.04 -3.00
N VAL A 62 13.26 -71.01 -2.18
CA VAL A 62 14.30 -70.41 -1.33
C VAL A 62 13.87 -70.47 0.14
N PRO A 63 14.67 -71.06 1.06
CA PRO A 63 14.33 -71.12 2.48
C PRO A 63 14.53 -69.74 3.11
N TYR A 64 13.46 -68.96 3.22
CA TYR A 64 13.50 -67.71 3.98
C TYR A 64 13.46 -68.02 5.47
N THR A 65 14.39 -67.46 6.24
CA THR A 65 14.31 -67.52 7.71
C THR A 65 13.20 -66.59 8.22
N PRO A 66 12.60 -66.82 9.40
CA PRO A 66 11.51 -65.96 9.94
C PRO A 66 11.85 -64.47 10.02
N ILE A 67 13.15 -64.13 10.08
CA ILE A 67 13.71 -62.79 10.14
C ILE A 67 13.65 -62.07 8.78
N GLU A 68 13.70 -62.81 7.67
CA GLU A 68 13.62 -62.23 6.31
C GLU A 68 12.17 -61.95 5.88
N GLN A 69 11.19 -62.71 6.40
CA GLN A 69 9.78 -62.42 6.14
C GLN A 69 9.30 -61.14 6.85
N THR A 70 9.79 -60.87 8.05
CA THR A 70 9.44 -59.65 8.79
C THR A 70 10.03 -58.40 8.14
N SER A 71 11.28 -58.44 7.66
CA SER A 71 11.93 -57.29 7.02
C SER A 71 11.26 -56.88 5.70
N VAL A 72 10.80 -57.83 4.88
CA VAL A 72 10.01 -57.55 3.67
C VAL A 72 8.68 -56.87 4.03
N PHE A 73 8.01 -57.33 5.08
CA PHE A 73 6.76 -56.74 5.54
C PHE A 73 6.95 -55.31 6.07
N TYR A 74 8.01 -55.05 6.82
CA TYR A 74 8.38 -53.70 7.29
C TYR A 74 8.67 -52.75 6.12
N ASN A 75 9.41 -53.19 5.10
CA ASN A 75 9.72 -52.37 3.94
C ASN A 75 8.47 -52.04 3.11
N VAL A 76 7.54 -52.99 2.94
CA VAL A 76 6.26 -52.76 2.24
C VAL A 76 5.36 -51.83 3.04
N ALA A 77 5.24 -52.02 4.36
CA ALA A 77 4.45 -51.16 5.23
C ALA A 77 5.01 -49.73 5.30
N ALA A 78 6.34 -49.57 5.34
CA ALA A 78 7.00 -48.27 5.26
C ALA A 78 6.79 -47.59 3.89
N GLY A 79 6.84 -48.35 2.79
CA GLY A 79 6.54 -47.83 1.46
C GLY A 79 5.09 -47.35 1.30
N LEU A 80 4.13 -48.08 1.86
CA LEU A 80 2.72 -47.68 1.87
C LEU A 80 2.46 -46.43 2.75
N SER A 81 3.11 -46.32 3.90
CA SER A 81 2.98 -45.14 4.76
C SER A 81 3.61 -43.89 4.13
N ALA A 82 4.72 -44.05 3.40
CA ALA A 82 5.35 -43.00 2.60
C ALA A 82 4.43 -42.53 1.45
N LEU A 83 3.80 -43.45 0.72
CA LEU A 83 2.83 -43.11 -0.32
C LEU A 83 1.61 -42.37 0.24
N PHE A 84 1.11 -42.80 1.41
CA PHE A 84 -0.03 -42.17 2.07
C PHE A 84 0.30 -40.77 2.59
N THR A 85 1.48 -40.57 3.18
CA THR A 85 1.93 -39.24 3.61
C THR A 85 2.05 -38.30 2.42
N VAL A 86 2.51 -38.76 1.27
CA VAL A 86 2.51 -37.96 0.03
C VAL A 86 1.07 -37.61 -0.41
N PHE A 87 0.14 -38.57 -0.38
CA PHE A 87 -1.26 -38.36 -0.76
C PHE A 87 -2.02 -37.40 0.15
N VAL A 88 -1.65 -37.27 1.43
CA VAL A 88 -2.26 -36.33 2.37
C VAL A 88 -1.51 -34.99 2.41
N ALA A 89 -0.18 -35.03 2.38
CA ALA A 89 0.66 -33.84 2.47
C ALA A 89 0.53 -32.95 1.25
N ILE A 90 0.45 -33.50 0.03
CA ILE A 90 0.33 -32.69 -1.19
C ILE A 90 -0.98 -31.88 -1.20
N PRO A 91 -2.18 -32.47 -1.02
CA PRO A 91 -3.43 -31.70 -0.97
C PRO A 91 -3.48 -30.73 0.20
N ALA A 92 -2.96 -31.12 1.38
CA ALA A 92 -2.88 -30.22 2.53
C ALA A 92 -1.99 -29.00 2.24
N PHE A 93 -0.84 -29.21 1.59
CA PHE A 93 0.05 -28.14 1.17
C PHE A 93 -0.60 -27.23 0.13
N LEU A 94 -1.27 -27.79 -0.88
CA LEU A 94 -1.99 -27.01 -1.90
C LEU A 94 -3.14 -26.19 -1.29
N LEU A 95 -3.89 -26.77 -0.35
CA LEU A 95 -4.94 -26.07 0.38
C LEU A 95 -4.36 -24.92 1.20
N LEU A 96 -3.23 -25.15 1.89
CA LEU A 96 -2.57 -24.12 2.69
C LEU A 96 -2.03 -22.99 1.81
N ALA A 97 -1.42 -23.32 0.67
CA ALA A 97 -0.96 -22.36 -0.33
C ALA A 97 -2.13 -21.52 -0.89
N TYR A 98 -3.26 -22.17 -1.18
CA TYR A 98 -4.49 -21.49 -1.62
C TYR A 98 -5.03 -20.54 -0.56
N ILE A 99 -5.15 -20.99 0.70
CA ILE A 99 -5.60 -20.17 1.82
C ILE A 99 -4.66 -18.97 2.01
N ALA A 100 -3.35 -19.20 2.01
CA ALA A 100 -2.34 -18.15 2.13
C ALA A 100 -2.50 -17.11 1.01
N SER A 101 -2.59 -17.55 -0.26
CA SER A 101 -2.78 -16.66 -1.41
C SER A 101 -4.06 -15.82 -1.28
N SER A 102 -5.17 -16.44 -0.87
CA SER A 102 -6.44 -15.74 -0.66
C SER A 102 -6.37 -14.72 0.48
N ALA A 103 -5.67 -15.05 1.57
CA ALA A 103 -5.45 -14.15 2.70
C ALA A 103 -4.59 -12.94 2.30
N PHE A 104 -3.51 -13.15 1.53
CA PHE A 104 -2.70 -12.06 1.00
C PHE A 104 -3.50 -11.14 0.07
N ALA A 105 -4.33 -11.71 -0.81
CA ALA A 105 -5.21 -10.95 -1.69
C ALA A 105 -6.22 -10.10 -0.87
N ALA A 106 -6.82 -10.68 0.16
CA ALA A 106 -7.74 -9.98 1.06
C ALA A 106 -7.05 -8.83 1.80
N VAL A 107 -5.86 -9.04 2.36
CA VAL A 107 -5.08 -7.99 3.04
C VAL A 107 -4.73 -6.86 2.09
N LYS A 108 -4.33 -7.17 0.84
CA LYS A 108 -4.05 -6.15 -0.18
C LYS A 108 -5.29 -5.33 -0.53
N ALA A 109 -6.45 -5.97 -0.67
CA ALA A 109 -7.72 -5.29 -0.90
C ALA A 109 -8.11 -4.37 0.27
N THR A 110 -7.98 -4.83 1.51
CA THR A 110 -8.26 -4.02 2.72
C THR A 110 -7.34 -2.80 2.81
N ARG A 111 -6.03 -2.96 2.53
CA ARG A 111 -5.10 -1.82 2.50
C ARG A 111 -5.50 -0.79 1.45
N ARG A 112 -5.81 -1.24 0.23
CA ARG A 112 -6.27 -0.36 -0.84
C ARG A 112 -7.54 0.41 -0.44
N ASN A 113 -8.53 -0.28 0.13
CA ASN A 113 -9.78 0.35 0.56
C ASN A 113 -9.56 1.36 1.70
N TYR A 114 -8.65 1.05 2.64
CA TYR A 114 -8.28 1.98 3.71
C TYR A 114 -7.67 3.26 3.14
N VAL A 115 -6.70 3.15 2.23
CA VAL A 115 -6.06 4.31 1.58
C VAL A 115 -7.08 5.14 0.80
N LEU A 116 -7.95 4.48 0.02
CA LEU A 116 -9.02 5.16 -0.72
C LEU A 116 -9.98 5.90 0.23
N GLY A 117 -10.33 5.29 1.36
CA GLY A 117 -11.15 5.95 2.38
C GLY A 117 -10.49 7.19 2.98
N GLN A 118 -9.17 7.15 3.20
CA GLN A 118 -8.41 8.32 3.65
C GLN A 118 -8.36 9.43 2.58
N PHE A 119 -8.25 9.07 1.30
CA PHE A 119 -8.36 10.03 0.19
C PHE A 119 -9.72 10.73 0.14
N THR A 120 -10.80 9.95 0.20
CA THR A 120 -12.16 10.51 0.22
C THR A 120 -12.34 11.42 1.43
N LYS A 121 -11.85 10.99 2.60
CA LYS A 121 -11.96 11.80 3.82
C LYS A 121 -11.18 13.11 3.71
N ALA A 122 -9.98 13.07 3.15
CA ALA A 122 -9.18 14.27 2.97
C ALA A 122 -9.83 15.23 1.96
N ALA A 123 -10.43 14.71 0.88
CA ALA A 123 -11.17 15.51 -0.09
C ALA A 123 -12.38 16.22 0.57
N GLU A 124 -13.19 15.52 1.36
CA GLU A 124 -14.28 16.13 2.13
C GLU A 124 -13.79 17.24 3.07
N LEU A 125 -12.65 17.02 3.72
CA LEU A 125 -12.06 17.99 4.62
C LEU A 125 -11.59 19.25 3.88
N LEU A 126 -11.06 19.11 2.66
CA LEU A 126 -10.66 20.23 1.80
C LEU A 126 -11.84 21.06 1.29
N GLU A 127 -13.00 20.45 1.09
CA GLU A 127 -14.23 21.15 0.69
C GLU A 127 -14.97 21.82 1.87
N SER A 128 -14.55 21.52 3.10
CA SER A 128 -15.13 22.12 4.30
C SER A 128 -15.05 23.64 4.27
N GLY A 129 -16.11 24.32 4.72
CA GLY A 129 -16.09 25.76 4.99
C GLY A 129 -15.14 26.16 6.14
N ASN A 130 -14.73 25.21 6.99
CA ASN A 130 -13.84 25.45 8.12
C ASN A 130 -12.36 25.30 7.71
N GLY A 131 -11.61 26.39 7.84
CA GLY A 131 -10.18 26.43 7.52
C GLY A 131 -9.31 25.41 8.26
N ALA A 132 -9.60 25.11 9.53
CA ALA A 132 -8.86 24.10 10.28
C ALA A 132 -9.08 22.68 9.72
N LEU A 133 -10.29 22.40 9.22
CA LEU A 133 -10.59 21.12 8.58
C LEU A 133 -9.89 21.02 7.22
N ARG A 134 -9.84 22.10 6.44
CA ARG A 134 -9.07 22.12 5.19
C ARG A 134 -7.59 21.86 5.42
N GLU A 135 -7.00 22.49 6.43
CA GLU A 135 -5.60 22.25 6.82
C GLU A 135 -5.37 20.78 7.22
N ALA A 136 -6.29 20.18 7.99
CA ALA A 136 -6.23 18.77 8.32
C ALA A 136 -6.30 17.87 7.06
N GLY A 137 -7.12 18.22 6.07
CA GLY A 137 -7.17 17.54 4.77
C GLY A 137 -5.83 17.58 4.02
N VAL A 138 -5.19 18.75 3.97
CA VAL A 138 -3.85 18.92 3.39
C VAL A 138 -2.82 18.05 4.11
N VAL A 139 -2.84 18.02 5.44
CA VAL A 139 -1.95 17.19 6.25
C VAL A 139 -2.15 15.70 5.98
N ILE A 140 -3.39 15.22 5.94
CA ILE A 140 -3.72 13.81 5.66
C ILE A 140 -3.23 13.41 4.27
N LEU A 141 -3.53 14.18 3.23
CA LEU A 141 -3.05 13.89 1.86
C LEU A 141 -1.52 13.77 1.82
N SER A 142 -0.84 14.63 2.55
CA SER A 142 0.61 14.66 2.58
C SER A 142 1.20 13.46 3.31
N GLU A 143 0.55 13.01 4.37
CA GLU A 143 0.96 11.80 5.07
C GLU A 143 0.75 10.56 4.19
N ILE A 144 -0.35 10.51 3.42
CA ILE A 144 -0.57 9.44 2.44
C ILE A 144 0.56 9.43 1.41
N ALA A 145 0.91 10.58 0.83
CA ALA A 145 2.01 10.69 -0.13
C ALA A 145 3.38 10.31 0.48
N LYS A 146 3.64 10.69 1.73
CA LYS A 146 4.88 10.34 2.46
C LYS A 146 4.98 8.84 2.73
N SER A 147 3.86 8.21 3.10
CA SER A 147 3.82 6.78 3.41
C SER A 147 4.01 5.88 2.18
N ASN A 148 3.53 6.30 1.02
CA ASN A 148 3.61 5.52 -0.23
C ASN A 148 3.98 6.39 -1.44
N PRO A 149 5.24 6.82 -1.58
CA PRO A 149 5.66 7.76 -2.62
C PRO A 149 5.49 7.26 -4.07
N ASN A 150 5.33 5.95 -4.29
CA ASN A 150 5.27 5.38 -5.63
C ASN A 150 3.84 5.20 -6.18
N GLU A 151 2.82 5.06 -5.31
CA GLU A 151 1.48 4.63 -5.75
C GLU A 151 0.48 5.77 -5.85
N HIS A 152 0.63 6.85 -5.06
CA HIS A 152 -0.39 7.91 -4.98
C HIS A 152 0.15 9.33 -4.95
N PHE A 153 1.46 9.47 -5.12
CA PHE A 153 2.11 10.76 -4.93
C PHE A 153 1.68 11.79 -5.98
N GLN A 154 1.51 11.36 -7.24
CA GLN A 154 1.01 12.22 -8.31
C GLN A 154 -0.44 12.67 -8.04
N ASP A 155 -1.31 11.76 -7.63
CA ASP A 155 -2.71 12.07 -7.34
C ASP A 155 -2.83 13.07 -6.20
N VAL A 156 -2.05 12.88 -5.12
CA VAL A 156 -1.96 13.81 -3.99
C VAL A 156 -1.51 15.19 -4.46
N LEU A 157 -0.43 15.27 -5.25
CA LEU A 157 0.05 16.55 -5.76
C LEU A 157 -1.02 17.25 -6.58
N GLN A 158 -1.68 16.54 -7.50
CA GLN A 158 -2.72 17.12 -8.35
C GLN A 158 -3.91 17.64 -7.53
N LEU A 159 -4.34 16.89 -6.51
CA LEU A 159 -5.40 17.33 -5.59
C LEU A 159 -4.98 18.56 -4.79
N LEU A 160 -3.76 18.59 -4.26
CA LEU A 160 -3.23 19.75 -3.55
C LEU A 160 -3.10 20.97 -4.48
N ALA A 161 -2.73 20.79 -5.73
CA ALA A 161 -2.70 21.88 -6.71
C ALA A 161 -4.08 22.40 -7.08
N ALA A 162 -5.05 21.51 -7.28
CA ALA A 162 -6.44 21.90 -7.46
C ALA A 162 -6.94 22.70 -6.25
N HIS A 163 -6.59 22.27 -5.04
CA HIS A 163 -6.90 23.00 -3.81
C HIS A 163 -6.23 24.38 -3.78
N ILE A 164 -4.93 24.49 -4.09
CA ILE A 164 -4.21 25.77 -4.17
C ILE A 164 -4.88 26.72 -5.18
N ARG A 165 -5.26 26.23 -6.37
CA ARG A 165 -5.98 27.03 -7.37
C ARG A 165 -7.34 27.50 -6.86
N SER A 166 -8.11 26.61 -6.24
CA SER A 166 -9.42 26.95 -5.67
C SER A 166 -9.30 27.99 -4.56
N THR A 167 -8.43 27.75 -3.57
CA THR A 167 -8.22 28.64 -2.42
C THR A 167 -7.66 30.00 -2.85
N SER A 168 -6.72 30.03 -3.79
CA SER A 168 -6.17 31.29 -4.31
C SER A 168 -7.19 32.09 -5.12
N SER A 169 -8.04 31.44 -5.92
CA SER A 169 -9.16 32.09 -6.62
C SER A 169 -10.17 32.70 -5.64
N ALA A 170 -10.54 31.95 -4.59
CA ALA A 170 -11.41 32.44 -3.54
C ALA A 170 -10.78 33.64 -2.81
N GLN A 171 -9.47 33.60 -2.53
CA GLN A 171 -8.73 34.72 -1.94
C GLN A 171 -8.77 35.95 -2.86
N ARG A 172 -8.55 35.77 -4.17
CA ARG A 172 -8.65 36.86 -5.15
C ARG A 172 -10.03 37.50 -5.12
N SER A 173 -11.09 36.69 -5.14
CA SER A 173 -12.48 37.17 -5.07
C SER A 173 -12.74 37.95 -3.78
N ASN A 174 -12.32 37.42 -2.63
CA ASN A 174 -12.48 38.07 -1.33
C ASN A 174 -11.71 39.40 -1.24
N LEU A 175 -10.50 39.46 -1.79
CA LEU A 175 -9.72 40.71 -1.86
C LEU A 175 -10.45 41.77 -2.71
N MET A 176 -10.95 41.40 -3.89
CA MET A 176 -11.69 42.33 -4.76
C MET A 176 -12.99 42.81 -4.10
N ALA A 177 -13.59 42.00 -3.23
CA ALA A 177 -14.75 42.36 -2.42
C ALA A 177 -14.40 43.13 -1.13
N GLY A 178 -13.12 43.40 -0.85
CA GLY A 178 -12.66 44.07 0.38
C GLY A 178 -12.79 43.22 1.66
N LYS A 179 -12.95 41.90 1.54
CA LYS A 179 -13.23 40.95 2.64
C LYS A 179 -12.07 40.01 2.95
N GLU A 180 -10.84 40.41 2.67
CA GLU A 180 -9.71 39.49 2.81
C GLU A 180 -9.42 39.15 4.29
N HIS A 181 -9.32 37.85 4.59
CA HIS A 181 -9.03 37.35 5.93
C HIS A 181 -7.61 36.77 5.99
N ALA A 182 -6.85 37.12 7.05
CA ALA A 182 -5.49 36.58 7.28
C ALA A 182 -5.43 35.04 7.31
N ARG A 183 -6.53 34.38 7.70
CA ARG A 183 -6.64 32.92 7.75
C ARG A 183 -6.59 32.25 6.37
N ALA A 184 -7.25 32.84 5.36
CA ALA A 184 -7.24 32.30 3.99
C ALA A 184 -5.83 32.33 3.38
N ARG A 185 -5.04 33.38 3.70
CA ARG A 185 -3.63 33.46 3.33
C ARG A 185 -2.79 32.35 4.00
N GLY A 186 -3.04 32.07 5.28
CA GLY A 186 -2.34 31.02 6.02
C GLY A 186 -2.54 29.64 5.40
N GLU A 187 -3.76 29.31 4.97
CA GLU A 187 -4.08 28.04 4.32
C GLU A 187 -3.38 27.86 2.97
N LEU A 188 -3.33 28.92 2.15
CA LEU A 188 -2.60 28.91 0.88
C LEU A 188 -1.10 28.66 1.10
N ILE A 189 -0.50 29.35 2.07
CA ILE A 189 0.92 29.20 2.44
C ILE A 189 1.20 27.76 2.90
N ALA A 190 0.38 27.23 3.80
CA ALA A 190 0.53 25.86 4.30
C ALA A 190 0.46 24.82 3.18
N SER A 191 -0.47 25.00 2.24
CA SER A 191 -0.63 24.09 1.09
C SER A 191 0.58 24.12 0.16
N VAL A 192 1.09 25.31 -0.18
CA VAL A 192 2.28 25.48 -1.03
C VAL A 192 3.53 24.91 -0.35
N GLN A 193 3.71 25.17 0.96
CA GLN A 193 4.81 24.64 1.73
C GLN A 193 4.79 23.11 1.74
N LYS A 194 3.61 22.52 1.89
CA LYS A 194 3.46 21.08 1.94
C LYS A 194 3.70 20.42 0.58
N VAL A 195 3.26 21.03 -0.52
CA VAL A 195 3.66 20.62 -1.88
C VAL A 195 5.18 20.66 -2.02
N SER A 196 5.82 21.70 -1.50
CA SER A 196 7.29 21.84 -1.53
C SER A 196 8.00 20.76 -0.74
N GLU A 197 7.49 20.41 0.46
CA GLU A 197 8.00 19.28 1.25
C GLU A 197 7.89 17.96 0.49
N LEU A 198 6.72 17.70 -0.11
CA LEU A 198 6.49 16.48 -0.87
C LEU A 198 7.46 16.41 -2.05
N ARG A 199 7.61 17.49 -2.83
CA ARG A 199 8.52 17.53 -3.99
C ARG A 199 9.96 17.16 -3.63
N LYS A 200 10.44 17.50 -2.42
CA LYS A 200 11.79 17.10 -1.95
C LYS A 200 11.95 15.58 -1.82
N LEU A 201 10.86 14.86 -1.55
CA LEU A 201 10.84 13.40 -1.41
C LEU A 201 10.80 12.66 -2.76
N LEU A 202 10.51 13.37 -3.86
CA LEU A 202 10.53 12.78 -5.20
C LEU A 202 11.94 12.33 -5.58
N ARG A 203 12.05 11.08 -6.04
CA ARG A 203 13.26 10.59 -6.72
C ARG A 203 13.51 11.44 -7.96
N LYS A 204 14.78 11.60 -8.35
CA LYS A 204 15.19 12.42 -9.51
C LYS A 204 14.38 12.12 -10.79
N LYS A 205 13.97 10.87 -11.02
CA LYS A 205 13.18 10.45 -12.19
C LYS A 205 11.74 10.98 -12.18
N ASP A 206 11.16 11.17 -11.01
CA ASP A 206 9.75 11.56 -10.84
C ASP A 206 9.58 13.07 -10.61
N ARG A 207 10.69 13.83 -10.59
CA ARG A 207 10.66 15.30 -10.47
C ARG A 207 10.03 16.01 -11.67
N SER A 208 9.84 15.31 -12.78
CA SER A 208 9.17 15.82 -13.98
C SER A 208 7.64 15.87 -13.85
N ILE A 209 7.06 15.51 -12.71
CA ILE A 209 5.62 15.67 -12.49
C ILE A 209 5.29 17.17 -12.56
N GLN A 210 4.62 17.51 -13.65
CA GLN A 210 4.18 18.86 -13.91
C GLN A 210 2.92 19.15 -13.10
N LEU A 211 2.95 20.25 -12.35
CA LEU A 211 1.85 20.62 -11.46
C LEU A 211 1.10 21.83 -12.00
N ASP A 212 -0.18 21.67 -12.26
CA ASP A 212 -1.00 22.76 -12.79
C ASP A 212 -1.43 23.74 -11.70
N LEU A 213 -0.76 24.90 -11.69
CA LEU A 213 -1.04 26.07 -10.87
C LEU A 213 -1.34 27.29 -11.76
N THR A 214 -1.84 27.06 -12.97
CA THR A 214 -2.16 28.10 -13.96
C THR A 214 -3.18 29.07 -13.37
N GLY A 215 -2.90 30.37 -13.49
CA GLY A 215 -3.75 31.45 -12.99
C GLY A 215 -3.82 31.56 -11.46
N ALA A 216 -2.99 30.82 -10.73
CA ALA A 216 -3.00 30.85 -9.27
C ALA A 216 -2.61 32.24 -8.74
N TYR A 217 -3.27 32.64 -7.66
CA TYR A 217 -3.15 33.97 -7.09
C TYR A 217 -2.34 33.94 -5.78
N PHE A 218 -1.05 34.25 -5.86
CA PHE A 218 -0.10 34.25 -4.75
C PHE A 218 0.21 35.66 -4.22
N ARG A 219 -0.66 36.65 -4.48
CA ARG A 219 -0.42 38.03 -4.06
C ARG A 219 -0.22 38.14 -2.55
N GLY A 220 0.83 38.83 -2.12
CA GLY A 220 1.13 39.06 -0.71
C GLY A 220 1.49 37.80 0.07
N MET A 221 1.72 36.67 -0.62
CA MET A 221 2.16 35.43 0.00
C MET A 221 3.52 35.66 0.66
N LYS A 222 3.62 35.41 1.96
CA LYS A 222 4.89 35.50 2.68
C LYS A 222 5.56 34.14 2.67
N SER A 223 6.83 34.09 2.24
CA SER A 223 7.68 32.92 2.42
C SER A 223 7.69 32.60 3.92
N SER A 224 7.22 31.42 4.28
CA SER A 224 7.03 31.01 5.67
C SER A 224 8.38 30.73 6.33
N GLY A 225 9.11 31.78 6.70
CA GLY A 225 10.12 31.72 7.74
C GLY A 225 9.54 31.50 9.15
N GLY A 226 8.21 31.40 9.29
CA GLY A 226 7.52 31.56 10.58
C GLY A 226 6.41 30.59 10.95
N LEU A 227 6.13 29.51 10.21
CA LEU A 227 5.16 28.49 10.65
C LEU A 227 5.90 27.26 11.23
N ILE A 228 6.15 27.36 12.54
CA ILE A 228 6.36 26.34 13.58
C ILE A 228 6.92 24.99 13.11
N GLY A 229 8.24 24.81 13.28
CA GLY A 229 8.89 23.51 13.23
C GLY A 229 10.15 23.50 12.37
N LYS A 230 11.30 23.66 13.01
CA LYS A 230 12.68 23.34 12.56
C LYS A 230 12.90 23.21 11.02
N SER A 231 13.64 24.19 10.50
CA SER A 231 14.55 24.11 9.33
C SER A 231 14.04 24.18 7.89
N SER A 232 12.96 24.92 7.56
CA SER A 232 12.79 25.34 6.15
C SER A 232 13.66 26.57 5.84
N THR A 233 14.97 26.36 5.67
CA THR A 233 15.90 27.36 5.09
C THR A 233 15.66 27.61 3.59
N HIS A 234 14.66 26.94 3.00
CA HIS A 234 14.37 26.94 1.58
C HIS A 234 12.99 27.57 1.36
N GLY A 235 12.89 28.46 0.38
CA GLY A 235 11.62 29.04 -0.06
C GLY A 235 10.73 28.02 -0.76
N PRO A 236 9.57 28.43 -1.30
CA PRO A 236 8.64 27.52 -1.96
C PRO A 236 9.28 26.86 -3.19
N ASP A 237 9.11 25.54 -3.31
CA ASP A 237 9.55 24.78 -4.47
C ASP A 237 8.43 24.73 -5.51
N LEU A 238 8.52 25.65 -6.47
CA LEU A 238 7.60 25.78 -7.61
C LEU A 238 8.22 25.23 -8.89
N SER A 239 9.25 24.40 -8.78
CA SER A 239 9.88 23.78 -9.94
C SER A 239 8.91 22.86 -10.68
N TYR A 240 9.01 22.81 -12.00
CA TYR A 240 8.11 22.04 -12.87
C TYR A 240 6.62 22.39 -12.70
N CYS A 241 6.26 23.55 -12.16
CA CYS A 241 4.87 23.99 -12.12
C CYS A 241 4.48 24.72 -13.41
N LEU A 242 3.23 24.54 -13.86
CA LEU A 242 2.58 25.45 -14.79
C LEU A 242 2.07 26.63 -13.98
N LEU A 243 2.64 27.80 -14.20
CA LEU A 243 2.34 29.07 -13.53
C LEU A 243 1.93 30.14 -14.55
N THR A 244 1.42 29.70 -15.70
CA THR A 244 0.97 30.60 -16.74
C THR A 244 -0.11 31.52 -16.17
N ASP A 245 0.00 32.82 -16.40
CA ASP A 245 -0.92 33.85 -15.89
C ASP A 245 -1.04 33.94 -14.35
N SER A 246 -0.12 33.33 -13.59
CA SER A 246 -0.13 33.40 -12.13
C SER A 246 0.32 34.77 -11.61
N VAL A 247 -0.16 35.15 -10.43
CA VAL A 247 0.05 36.51 -9.85
C VAL A 247 0.89 36.41 -8.59
N PHE A 248 2.04 37.10 -8.57
CA PHE A 248 2.96 37.14 -7.42
C PHE A 248 3.23 38.57 -6.91
N ASP A 249 2.35 39.53 -7.22
CA ASP A 249 2.39 40.89 -6.67
C ASP A 249 2.59 40.87 -5.15
N ASP A 250 3.46 41.72 -4.60
CA ASP A 250 3.74 41.83 -3.16
C ASP A 250 4.17 40.50 -2.49
N ALA A 251 4.48 39.44 -3.25
CA ALA A 251 4.87 38.15 -2.69
C ALA A 251 6.35 38.16 -2.29
N ASP A 252 6.63 37.47 -1.18
CA ASP A 252 7.98 37.15 -0.78
C ASP A 252 8.41 35.83 -1.44
N LEU A 253 9.25 35.95 -2.47
CA LEU A 253 9.81 34.83 -3.23
C LEU A 253 11.24 34.50 -2.79
N THR A 254 11.66 34.91 -1.59
CA THR A 254 12.99 34.62 -1.07
C THR A 254 13.25 33.12 -1.09
N ASN A 255 14.34 32.71 -1.74
CA ASN A 255 14.76 31.33 -1.94
C ASN A 255 13.73 30.44 -2.67
N ALA A 256 12.78 31.02 -3.41
CA ALA A 256 11.84 30.25 -4.23
C ALA A 256 12.57 29.59 -5.41
N ASN A 257 12.16 28.37 -5.75
CA ASN A 257 12.71 27.63 -6.89
C ASN A 257 11.71 27.60 -8.04
N PHE A 258 12.07 28.21 -9.18
CA PHE A 258 11.27 28.19 -10.41
C PHE A 258 11.92 27.35 -11.53
N SER A 259 12.88 26.48 -11.20
CA SER A 259 13.55 25.62 -12.20
C SER A 259 12.53 24.81 -13.00
N GLN A 260 12.61 24.87 -14.33
CA GLN A 260 11.70 24.17 -15.26
C GLN A 260 10.21 24.55 -15.11
N ALA A 261 9.89 25.61 -14.37
CA ALA A 261 8.52 26.12 -14.28
C ALA A 261 8.16 26.88 -15.56
N ASN A 262 6.93 26.71 -16.03
CA ASN A 262 6.37 27.56 -17.08
C ASN A 262 5.75 28.79 -16.41
N VAL A 263 6.40 29.94 -16.54
CA VAL A 263 5.98 31.20 -15.91
C VAL A 263 5.44 32.20 -16.94
N ASN A 264 4.99 31.72 -18.09
CA ASN A 264 4.50 32.56 -19.18
C ASN A 264 3.41 33.51 -18.67
N ARG A 265 3.59 34.81 -18.94
CA ARG A 265 2.66 35.88 -18.53
C ARG A 265 2.44 35.99 -17.01
N ALA A 266 3.22 35.31 -16.17
CA ALA A 266 3.14 35.49 -14.73
C ALA A 266 3.50 36.94 -14.35
N ARG A 267 2.83 37.50 -13.34
CA ARG A 267 3.10 38.87 -12.87
C ARG A 267 4.13 38.84 -11.75
N ILE A 268 5.32 39.36 -12.02
CA ILE A 268 6.50 39.31 -11.14
C ILE A 268 7.10 40.71 -10.97
N GLU A 269 7.54 41.04 -9.76
CA GLU A 269 8.27 42.29 -9.50
C GLU A 269 9.73 42.21 -9.97
N GLU A 270 10.27 43.35 -10.42
CA GLU A 270 11.63 43.43 -10.97
C GLU A 270 12.73 42.92 -10.02
N LYS A 271 12.56 43.12 -8.71
CA LYS A 271 13.49 42.67 -7.67
C LYS A 271 13.74 41.15 -7.66
N TRP A 272 12.82 40.36 -8.21
CA TRP A 272 12.90 38.89 -8.25
C TRP A 272 13.57 38.35 -9.52
N LYS A 273 14.04 39.21 -10.43
CA LYS A 273 14.67 38.82 -11.71
C LYS A 273 15.71 37.71 -11.59
N ALA A 274 16.51 37.73 -10.52
CA ALA A 274 17.59 36.76 -10.31
C ALA A 274 17.11 35.30 -10.12
N LEU A 275 15.83 35.07 -9.83
CA LEU A 275 15.27 33.73 -9.63
C LEU A 275 14.90 33.01 -10.94
N PHE A 276 14.96 33.71 -12.08
CA PHE A 276 14.48 33.23 -13.36
C PHE A 276 15.61 33.09 -14.37
N SER A 277 15.51 32.11 -15.28
CA SER A 277 16.36 32.06 -16.47
C SER A 277 16.07 33.25 -17.40
N VAL A 278 16.96 33.50 -18.37
CA VAL A 278 16.76 34.56 -19.37
C VAL A 278 15.45 34.37 -20.14
N GLU A 279 15.15 33.13 -20.53
CA GLU A 279 13.92 32.75 -21.24
C GLU A 279 12.68 32.95 -20.38
N GLN A 280 12.72 32.45 -19.13
CA GLN A 280 11.63 32.64 -18.18
C GLN A 280 11.38 34.12 -17.95
N TRP A 281 12.44 34.90 -17.69
CA TRP A 281 12.33 36.33 -17.47
C TRP A 281 11.79 37.08 -18.70
N ALA A 282 12.09 36.66 -19.92
CA ALA A 282 11.50 37.26 -21.12
C ALA A 282 9.99 37.02 -21.20
N SER A 283 9.51 35.88 -20.69
CA SER A 283 8.11 35.47 -20.76
C SER A 283 7.19 36.05 -19.67
N VAL A 284 7.73 36.67 -18.60
CA VAL A 284 6.93 37.23 -17.49
C VAL A 284 6.48 38.67 -17.75
N GLN A 285 5.38 39.05 -17.11
CA GLN A 285 4.95 40.45 -16.99
C GLN A 285 5.68 41.08 -15.81
N VAL A 286 6.54 42.07 -16.06
CA VAL A 286 7.24 42.78 -14.99
C VAL A 286 6.35 43.91 -14.48
N ILE A 287 6.17 43.94 -13.17
CA ILE A 287 5.39 44.96 -12.47
C ILE A 287 6.27 45.76 -11.50
N ASN A 288 5.84 46.99 -11.21
CA ASN A 288 6.40 47.78 -10.10
C ASN A 288 5.70 47.46 -8.77
N GLU A 289 6.18 48.08 -7.68
CA GLU A 289 5.61 47.95 -6.32
C GLU A 289 4.14 48.40 -6.21
N LYS A 290 3.63 49.15 -7.19
CA LYS A 290 2.21 49.56 -7.25
C LYS A 290 1.35 48.56 -8.03
N GLY A 291 1.92 47.45 -8.49
CA GLY A 291 1.28 46.45 -9.33
C GLY A 291 1.10 46.87 -10.80
N LYS A 292 1.63 48.02 -11.23
CA LYS A 292 1.51 48.46 -12.63
C LYS A 292 2.51 47.69 -13.50
N VAL A 293 2.04 47.15 -14.63
CA VAL A 293 2.91 46.51 -15.62
C VAL A 293 3.85 47.56 -16.22
N ILE A 294 5.14 47.35 -16.03
CA ILE A 294 6.22 48.19 -16.58
C ILE A 294 6.87 47.55 -17.81
N ARG A 295 6.79 46.22 -17.92
CA ARG A 295 7.26 45.49 -19.10
C ARG A 295 6.29 44.33 -19.43
N PRO A 296 5.66 44.34 -20.61
CA PRO A 296 4.87 43.20 -21.07
C PRO A 296 5.80 42.01 -21.40
N PRO A 297 5.24 40.79 -21.51
CA PRO A 297 6.02 39.62 -21.86
C PRO A 297 6.39 39.68 -23.34
N ILE A 298 7.61 39.26 -23.66
CA ILE A 298 8.05 39.14 -25.05
C ILE A 298 7.41 37.86 -25.60
N THR A 299 6.66 38.01 -26.69
CA THR A 299 5.94 36.92 -27.37
C THR A 299 6.86 36.14 -28.28
#